data_AF-A0A3S0S4L3-F1
#
_entry.id   AF-A0A3S0S4L3-F1
#
_cell.length_a   1.000
_cell.length_b   1.000
_cell.length_c   1.000
_cell.angle_alpha   90.00
_cell.angle_beta   90.00
_cell.angle_gamma   90.00
#
_symmetry.space_group_name_H-M   'P 1'
#
loop_
_entity.id
_entity.type
_entity.pdbx_description
1 polymer ?
#
loop_
_entity_poly.entity_id
_entity_poly.type
_entity_poly.pdbx_seq_one_letter_code
_entity_poly.pdbx_strand_id
1 'polypeptide(L)'
;MKSSKLFLAASITVGLFAATSASAQFHLPTSLSSTSSGSSTDALAAQDALVKSFVASQSEVLAAQSLLAQAYGLKDQAKLCDDQQKALQSTSLDTETLEKTVDISSKANDEITAQQAKQATLTAEEKEYYAQSLPHFAKGVLGTHDVIVQAEKFTTTAKGSMSGLSGLTSGMTKLKAGAFVAKSTPSYSKNLFDVFRKTMTISQNNGVKVPSDATQALGGLE
;
A
#
# COMPACT_ATOMS: atom_id res chain seq x y z
N MET A 1 -11.20 -0.23 -68.76
CA MET A 1 -12.27 0.71 -68.38
C MET A 1 -12.36 0.69 -66.86
N LYS A 2 -11.81 1.72 -66.19
CA LYS A 2 -12.53 2.78 -65.42
C LYS A 2 -12.98 2.26 -64.03
N SER A 3 -12.16 2.48 -62.97
CA SER A 3 -12.19 3.61 -62.00
C SER A 3 -13.45 3.61 -61.11
N SER A 4 -13.37 3.63 -59.77
CA SER A 4 -12.92 4.80 -58.98
C SER A 4 -12.65 4.49 -57.49
N LYS A 5 -11.75 5.29 -56.90
CA LYS A 5 -11.56 5.54 -55.46
C LYS A 5 -12.53 6.66 -55.00
N LEU A 6 -13.03 6.63 -53.75
CA LEU A 6 -13.50 7.76 -52.91
C LEU A 6 -14.07 7.17 -51.59
N PHE A 7 -13.45 7.32 -50.42
CA PHE A 7 -13.49 8.43 -49.45
C PHE A 7 -14.84 8.70 -48.76
N LEU A 8 -14.77 8.69 -47.41
CA LEU A 8 -15.47 9.55 -46.43
C LEU A 8 -16.92 9.20 -46.00
N ALA A 9 -17.12 8.88 -44.70
CA ALA A 9 -17.75 9.76 -43.71
C ALA A 9 -18.06 9.03 -42.38
N ALA A 10 -17.93 9.78 -41.29
CA ALA A 10 -18.08 9.39 -39.90
C ALA A 10 -19.54 9.09 -39.49
N SER A 11 -19.71 8.25 -38.48
CA SER A 11 -20.83 8.39 -37.55
C SER A 11 -20.40 8.00 -36.14
N ILE A 12 -20.21 9.04 -35.34
CA ILE A 12 -20.04 9.01 -33.89
C ILE A 12 -21.36 8.55 -33.29
N THR A 13 -21.35 7.46 -32.52
CA THR A 13 -22.47 7.16 -31.61
C THR A 13 -21.89 7.00 -30.21
N VAL A 14 -21.95 8.10 -29.46
CA VAL A 14 -21.67 8.14 -28.02
C VAL A 14 -22.80 7.39 -27.32
N GLY A 15 -22.54 6.14 -26.94
CA GLY A 15 -23.37 5.39 -26.01
C GLY A 15 -22.92 5.69 -24.58
N LEU A 16 -23.61 6.62 -23.93
CA LEU A 16 -23.40 7.01 -22.53
C LEU A 16 -23.94 5.89 -21.61
N PHE A 17 -23.11 4.87 -21.32
CA PHE A 17 -23.36 4.03 -20.15
C PHE A 17 -22.77 4.71 -18.93
N ALA A 18 -23.63 5.44 -18.22
CA ALA A 18 -23.40 5.86 -16.85
C ALA A 18 -23.37 4.60 -15.96
N ALA A 19 -22.21 3.98 -15.83
CA ALA A 19 -21.93 3.12 -14.70
C ALA A 19 -21.80 4.06 -13.48
N THR A 20 -22.87 4.13 -12.70
CA THR A 20 -22.90 4.77 -11.40
C THR A 20 -21.76 4.19 -10.56
N SER A 21 -20.68 4.95 -10.40
CA SER A 21 -19.70 4.69 -9.35
C SER A 21 -20.46 4.83 -8.04
N ALA A 22 -20.84 3.68 -7.47
CA ALA A 22 -21.12 3.59 -6.06
C ALA A 22 -19.82 3.95 -5.34
N SER A 23 -19.63 5.23 -5.08
CA SER A 23 -18.68 5.69 -4.07
C SER A 23 -19.15 5.07 -2.77
N ALA A 24 -18.52 3.98 -2.37
CA ALA A 24 -18.58 3.51 -1.00
C ALA A 24 -18.12 4.69 -0.15
N GLN A 25 -19.08 5.42 0.41
CA GLN A 25 -18.86 6.41 1.45
C GLN A 25 -18.17 5.65 2.58
N PHE A 26 -16.86 5.81 2.65
CA PHE A 26 -16.08 5.50 3.82
C PHE A 26 -16.61 6.43 4.92
N HIS A 27 -17.61 5.95 5.66
CA HIS A 27 -18.10 6.59 6.87
C HIS A 27 -16.97 6.51 7.89
N LEU A 28 -16.11 7.53 7.87
CA LEU A 28 -15.33 7.89 9.06
C LEU A 28 -16.36 8.15 10.17
N PRO A 29 -16.34 7.41 11.30
CA PRO A 29 -17.11 7.79 12.45
C PRO A 29 -16.62 9.17 12.90
N THR A 30 -17.43 10.19 12.65
CA THR A 30 -17.28 11.54 13.17
C THR A 30 -17.76 11.52 14.62
N SER A 31 -16.97 10.91 15.51
CA SER A 31 -17.19 10.98 16.95
C SER A 31 -15.99 11.63 17.62
N LEU A 32 -15.80 12.92 17.35
CA LEU A 32 -14.93 13.77 18.15
C LEU A 32 -15.64 15.09 18.46
N SER A 33 -16.66 15.02 19.31
CA SER A 33 -17.03 16.13 20.19
C SER A 33 -18.02 15.66 21.26
N SER A 34 -17.50 15.06 22.34
CA SER A 34 -18.07 15.19 23.67
C SER A 34 -17.07 14.68 24.69
N THR A 35 -16.83 15.52 25.70
CA THR A 35 -15.96 15.31 26.85
C THR A 35 -16.18 14.00 27.62
N SER A 36 -15.07 13.52 28.20
CA SER A 36 -14.93 12.65 29.38
C SER A 36 -14.86 11.12 29.19
N SER A 37 -13.82 10.56 29.83
CA SER A 37 -13.58 9.14 30.13
C SER A 37 -13.13 8.26 28.95
N GLY A 38 -11.82 8.28 28.66
CA GLY A 38 -11.19 7.28 27.79
C GLY A 38 -11.25 5.89 28.42
N SER A 39 -12.36 5.19 28.19
CA SER A 39 -12.57 3.79 28.56
C SER A 39 -11.59 2.88 27.81
N SER A 40 -11.13 1.81 28.45
CA SER A 40 -10.25 0.80 27.83
C SER A 40 -10.81 0.21 26.53
N THR A 41 -12.13 0.27 26.33
CA THR A 41 -12.83 -0.16 25.10
C THR A 41 -12.47 0.68 23.88
N ASP A 42 -12.28 2.00 24.01
CA ASP A 42 -11.87 2.87 22.90
C ASP A 42 -10.43 2.59 22.45
N ALA A 43 -9.55 2.30 23.42
CA ALA A 43 -8.16 1.96 23.13
C ALA A 43 -8.03 0.63 22.38
N LEU A 44 -8.85 -0.37 22.73
CA LEU A 44 -8.91 -1.66 22.03
C LEU A 44 -9.49 -1.51 20.61
N ALA A 45 -10.57 -0.74 20.45
CA ALA A 45 -11.14 -0.46 19.12
C ALA A 45 -10.15 0.28 18.21
N ALA A 46 -9.39 1.24 18.75
CA ALA A 46 -8.34 1.94 18.00
C ALA A 46 -7.19 1.00 17.59
N GLN A 47 -6.81 0.05 18.47
CA GLN A 47 -5.81 -0.97 18.14
C GLN A 47 -6.29 -1.90 17.02
N ASP A 48 -7.52 -2.41 17.09
CA ASP A 48 -8.11 -3.25 16.04
C ASP A 48 -8.20 -2.54 14.69
N ALA A 49 -8.59 -1.26 14.70
CA ALA A 49 -8.61 -0.43 13.50
C ALA A 49 -7.21 -0.23 12.91
N LEU A 50 -6.19 -0.06 13.75
CA LEU A 50 -4.80 0.09 13.33
C LEU A 50 -4.25 -1.20 12.71
N VAL A 51 -4.52 -2.37 13.32
CA VAL A 51 -4.10 -3.66 12.78
C VAL A 51 -4.79 -3.93 11.43
N LYS A 52 -6.09 -3.67 11.31
CA LYS A 52 -6.82 -3.80 10.03
C LYS A 52 -6.26 -2.88 8.95
N SER A 53 -5.97 -1.63 9.29
CA SER A 53 -5.40 -0.66 8.36
C SER A 53 -3.99 -1.08 7.92
N PHE A 54 -3.18 -1.58 8.85
CA PHE A 54 -1.85 -2.13 8.54
C PHE A 54 -1.95 -3.34 7.61
N VAL A 55 -2.81 -4.31 7.90
CA VAL A 55 -2.99 -5.51 7.07
C VAL A 55 -3.46 -5.15 5.66
N ALA A 56 -4.45 -4.26 5.55
CA ALA A 56 -4.93 -3.78 4.25
C ALA A 56 -3.81 -3.08 3.46
N SER A 57 -3.06 -2.20 4.12
CA SER A 57 -1.92 -1.49 3.54
C SER A 57 -0.83 -2.46 3.05
N GLN A 58 -0.39 -3.36 3.92
CA GLN A 58 0.67 -4.32 3.61
C GLN A 58 0.24 -5.32 2.53
N SER A 59 -1.04 -5.69 2.46
CA SER A 59 -1.57 -6.50 1.35
C SER A 59 -1.40 -5.78 0.01
N GLU A 60 -1.69 -4.48 -0.06
CA GLU A 60 -1.52 -3.66 -1.26
C GLU A 60 -0.03 -3.49 -1.61
N VAL A 61 0.84 -3.29 -0.61
CA VAL A 61 2.29 -3.26 -0.81
C VAL A 61 2.80 -4.58 -1.40
N LEU A 62 2.43 -5.73 -0.83
CA LEU A 62 2.87 -7.04 -1.31
C LEU A 62 2.36 -7.33 -2.73
N ALA A 63 1.13 -6.92 -3.05
CA ALA A 63 0.59 -7.03 -4.41
C ALA A 63 1.44 -6.23 -5.42
N ALA A 64 1.77 -4.97 -5.08
CA ALA A 64 2.63 -4.14 -5.91
C ALA A 64 4.03 -4.73 -6.08
N GLN A 65 4.62 -5.21 -4.98
CA GLN A 65 5.96 -5.82 -4.99
C GLN A 65 5.98 -7.13 -5.78
N SER A 66 4.91 -7.93 -5.73
CA SER A 66 4.77 -9.13 -6.56
C SER A 66 4.79 -8.78 -8.05
N LEU A 67 4.02 -7.78 -8.46
CA LEU A 67 3.97 -7.31 -9.85
C LEU A 67 5.29 -6.71 -10.32
N LEU A 68 5.95 -5.89 -9.49
CA LEU A 68 7.27 -5.35 -9.81
C LEU A 68 8.36 -6.42 -9.86
N ALA A 69 8.31 -7.40 -8.95
CA ALA A 69 9.20 -8.56 -9.01
C ALA A 69 8.98 -9.36 -10.29
N GLN A 70 7.74 -9.53 -10.75
CA GLN A 70 7.43 -10.14 -12.05
C GLN A 70 8.00 -9.33 -13.22
N ALA A 71 7.86 -8.00 -13.19
CA ALA A 71 8.47 -7.13 -14.19
C ALA A 71 9.99 -7.35 -14.28
N TYR A 72 10.66 -7.58 -13.15
CA TYR A 72 12.11 -7.80 -13.11
C TYR A 72 12.55 -9.25 -13.24
N GLY A 73 11.64 -10.19 -13.54
CA GLY A 73 11.95 -11.61 -13.63
C GLY A 73 12.32 -12.27 -12.29
N LEU A 74 12.06 -11.62 -11.16
CA LEU A 74 12.30 -12.09 -9.79
C LEU A 74 11.18 -13.04 -9.33
N LYS A 75 11.01 -14.17 -10.02
CA LYS A 75 9.85 -15.07 -9.86
C LYS A 75 9.67 -15.61 -8.44
N ASP A 76 10.76 -15.98 -7.77
CA ASP A 76 10.71 -16.48 -6.38
C ASP A 76 10.24 -15.39 -5.42
N GLN A 77 10.74 -14.16 -5.59
CA GLN A 77 10.34 -13.02 -4.77
C GLN A 77 8.88 -12.63 -5.01
N ALA A 78 8.43 -12.66 -6.27
CA ALA A 78 7.03 -12.44 -6.61
C ALA A 78 6.12 -13.45 -5.90
N LYS A 79 6.49 -14.73 -5.94
CA LYS A 79 5.75 -15.80 -5.26
C LYS A 79 5.73 -15.61 -3.74
N LEU A 80 6.85 -15.25 -3.12
CA LEU A 80 6.90 -14.99 -1.68
C LEU A 80 5.97 -13.85 -1.28
N CYS A 81 5.92 -12.76 -2.05
CA CYS A 81 5.00 -11.66 -1.81
C CYS A 81 3.53 -12.10 -1.93
N ASP A 82 3.21 -12.87 -2.96
CA ASP A 82 1.85 -13.34 -3.23
C ASP A 82 1.34 -14.34 -2.18
N ASP A 83 2.20 -15.26 -1.74
CA ASP A 83 1.90 -16.22 -0.68
C ASP A 83 1.72 -15.49 0.66
N GLN A 84 2.56 -14.49 0.95
CA GLN A 84 2.44 -13.70 2.18
C GLN A 84 1.21 -12.79 2.17
N GLN A 85 0.80 -12.25 1.02
CA GLN A 85 -0.43 -11.50 0.88
C GLN A 85 -1.65 -12.36 1.24
N LYS A 86 -1.68 -13.63 0.79
CA LYS A 86 -2.73 -14.58 1.16
C LYS A 86 -2.70 -14.93 2.65
N ALA A 87 -1.50 -15.07 3.23
CA ALA A 87 -1.36 -15.27 4.67
C ALA A 87 -1.94 -14.10 5.48
N LEU A 88 -1.77 -12.85 5.02
CA LEU A 88 -2.37 -11.66 5.64
C LEU A 88 -3.90 -11.60 5.56
N GLN A 89 -4.50 -12.29 4.60
CA GLN A 89 -5.96 -12.35 4.44
C GLN A 89 -6.60 -13.49 5.24
N SER A 90 -5.79 -14.30 5.93
CA SER A 90 -6.28 -15.40 6.75
C SER A 90 -6.93 -14.89 8.04
N THR A 91 -7.93 -15.62 8.54
CA THR A 91 -8.74 -15.23 9.71
C THR A 91 -7.94 -15.23 11.04
N SER A 92 -6.76 -15.86 11.06
CA SER A 92 -5.87 -15.97 12.22
C SER A 92 -4.59 -15.18 11.99
N LEU A 93 -4.62 -13.89 12.28
CA LEU A 93 -3.45 -13.02 12.15
C LEU A 93 -2.60 -13.04 13.41
N ASP A 94 -1.53 -13.83 13.36
CA ASP A 94 -0.52 -13.86 14.41
C ASP A 94 0.59 -12.84 14.17
N THR A 95 1.25 -12.44 15.25
CA THR A 95 2.31 -11.41 15.22
C THR A 95 3.47 -11.81 14.32
N GLU A 96 3.83 -13.10 14.27
CA GLU A 96 4.86 -13.64 13.36
C GLU A 96 4.51 -13.41 11.88
N THR A 97 3.22 -13.46 11.52
CA THR A 97 2.77 -13.20 10.15
C THR A 97 3.00 -11.74 9.77
N LEU A 98 2.79 -10.82 10.72
CA LEU A 98 3.04 -9.39 10.52
C LEU A 98 4.54 -9.09 10.43
N GLU A 99 5.38 -9.72 11.25
CA GLU A 99 6.84 -9.59 11.17
C GLU A 99 7.35 -10.09 9.81
N LYS A 100 6.99 -11.32 9.46
CA LYS A 100 7.37 -11.94 8.20
C LYS A 100 6.93 -11.13 6.99
N THR A 101 5.79 -10.44 7.08
CA THR A 101 5.31 -9.50 6.07
C THR A 101 6.29 -8.34 5.88
N VAL A 102 6.75 -7.72 6.97
CA VAL A 102 7.72 -6.61 6.89
C VAL A 102 9.05 -7.11 6.34
N ASP A 103 9.55 -8.27 6.76
CA ASP A 103 10.79 -8.86 6.25
C ASP A 103 10.71 -9.19 4.75
N ILE A 104 9.68 -9.91 4.32
CA ILE A 104 9.47 -10.25 2.90
C ILE A 104 9.35 -8.97 2.06
N SER A 105 8.59 -8.00 2.54
CA SER A 105 8.40 -6.73 1.86
C SER A 105 9.69 -5.90 1.80
N SER A 106 10.50 -5.90 2.86
CA SER A 106 11.80 -5.22 2.86
C SER A 106 12.75 -5.85 1.86
N LYS A 107 12.86 -7.19 1.86
CA LYS A 107 13.68 -7.92 0.90
C LYS A 107 13.22 -7.69 -0.55
N ALA A 108 11.90 -7.65 -0.78
CA ALA A 108 11.35 -7.32 -2.09
C ALA A 108 11.78 -5.92 -2.53
N ASN A 109 11.68 -4.91 -1.65
CA ASN A 109 12.10 -3.55 -1.95
C ASN A 109 13.58 -3.47 -2.31
N ASP A 110 14.44 -4.19 -1.59
CA ASP A 110 15.89 -4.18 -1.84
C ASP A 110 16.22 -4.79 -3.21
N GLU A 111 15.61 -5.92 -3.56
CA GLU A 111 15.79 -6.56 -4.86
C GLU A 111 15.22 -5.73 -6.01
N ILE A 112 14.01 -5.20 -5.83
CA ILE A 112 13.37 -4.29 -6.81
C ILE A 112 14.25 -3.05 -7.01
N THR A 113 14.73 -2.43 -5.94
CA THR A 113 15.61 -1.25 -6.02
C THR A 113 16.90 -1.57 -6.76
N ALA A 114 17.49 -2.74 -6.50
CA ALA A 114 18.70 -3.18 -7.19
C ALA A 114 18.47 -3.37 -8.69
N GLN A 115 17.28 -3.83 -9.11
CA GLN A 115 16.93 -3.96 -10.53
C GLN A 115 16.55 -2.63 -11.17
N GLN A 116 15.82 -1.77 -10.46
CA GLN A 116 15.54 -0.39 -10.86
C GLN A 116 16.81 0.41 -11.14
N ALA A 117 17.87 0.18 -10.36
CA ALA A 117 19.17 0.83 -10.57
C ALA A 117 19.90 0.33 -11.83
N LYS A 118 19.62 -0.90 -12.29
CA LYS A 118 20.24 -1.52 -13.46
C LYS A 118 19.47 -1.29 -14.76
N GLN A 119 18.15 -1.10 -14.65
CA GLN A 119 17.24 -1.11 -15.78
C GLN A 119 16.66 0.29 -16.04
N ALA A 120 17.22 0.97 -17.04
CA ALA A 120 16.78 2.31 -17.44
C ALA A 120 15.53 2.31 -18.33
N THR A 121 15.29 1.22 -19.08
CA THR A 121 14.18 1.08 -20.02
C THR A 121 13.36 -0.17 -19.75
N LEU A 122 12.04 -0.04 -19.87
CA LEU A 122 11.08 -1.13 -19.70
C LEU A 122 10.65 -1.67 -21.07
N THR A 123 10.59 -2.99 -21.19
CA THR A 123 9.95 -3.69 -22.31
C THR A 123 8.43 -3.55 -22.26
N ALA A 124 7.72 -3.95 -23.31
CA ALA A 124 6.26 -3.84 -23.35
C ALA A 124 5.58 -4.65 -22.22
N GLU A 125 6.08 -5.86 -21.95
CA GLU A 125 5.56 -6.74 -20.89
C GLU A 125 5.84 -6.14 -19.51
N GLU A 126 7.02 -5.58 -19.29
CA GLU A 126 7.39 -4.94 -18.03
C GLU A 126 6.56 -3.70 -17.75
N LYS A 127 6.26 -2.90 -18.77
CA LYS A 127 5.37 -1.73 -18.66
C LYS A 127 3.97 -2.12 -18.20
N GLU A 128 3.48 -3.30 -18.60
CA GLU A 128 2.17 -3.79 -18.19
C GLU A 128 2.16 -4.17 -16.71
N TYR A 129 3.19 -4.87 -16.21
CA TYR A 129 3.34 -5.15 -14.78
C TYR A 129 3.51 -3.87 -13.96
N TYR A 130 4.28 -2.90 -14.48
CA TYR A 130 4.43 -1.59 -13.87
C TYR A 130 3.08 -0.86 -13.75
N ALA A 131 2.32 -0.77 -14.84
CA ALA A 131 1.00 -0.14 -14.86
C ALA A 131 0.04 -0.76 -13.82
N GLN A 132 0.06 -2.10 -13.71
CA GLN A 132 -0.73 -2.83 -12.74
C GLN A 132 -0.25 -2.63 -11.30
N SER A 133 1.06 -2.49 -11.07
CA SER A 133 1.62 -2.32 -9.73
C SER A 133 1.32 -0.95 -9.13
N LEU A 134 1.30 0.12 -9.95
CA LEU A 134 1.18 1.50 -9.49
C LEU A 134 -0.04 1.78 -8.59
N PRO A 135 -1.28 1.37 -8.92
CA PRO A 135 -2.43 1.62 -8.05
C PRO A 135 -2.33 0.87 -6.71
N HIS A 136 -1.82 -0.36 -6.72
CA HIS A 136 -1.58 -1.11 -5.49
C HIS A 136 -0.50 -0.45 -4.64
N PHE A 137 0.58 -0.01 -5.28
CA PHE A 137 1.71 0.59 -4.58
C PHE A 137 1.30 1.93 -3.95
N ALA A 138 0.52 2.73 -4.68
CA ALA A 138 -0.05 3.98 -4.18
C ALA A 138 -0.90 3.77 -2.93
N LYS A 139 -1.83 2.80 -2.96
CA LYS A 139 -2.70 2.47 -1.83
C LYS A 139 -1.91 1.95 -0.63
N GLY A 140 -0.94 1.07 -0.87
CA GLY A 140 -0.08 0.54 0.19
C GLY A 140 0.82 1.61 0.81
N VAL A 141 1.34 2.54 0.02
CA VAL A 141 2.19 3.61 0.54
C VAL A 141 1.37 4.62 1.35
N LEU A 142 0.21 5.05 0.84
CA LEU A 142 -0.71 5.92 1.57
C LEU A 142 -1.23 5.26 2.86
N GLY A 143 -1.64 4.00 2.79
CA GLY A 143 -2.09 3.25 3.95
C GLY A 143 -1.00 3.13 5.02
N THR A 144 0.25 2.90 4.61
CA THR A 144 1.38 2.79 5.55
C THR A 144 1.68 4.14 6.19
N HIS A 145 1.64 5.24 5.42
CA HIS A 145 1.73 6.59 5.96
C HIS A 145 0.62 6.86 6.99
N ASP A 146 -0.64 6.55 6.68
CA ASP A 146 -1.77 6.76 7.58
C ASP A 146 -1.67 5.93 8.85
N VAL A 147 -1.20 4.68 8.76
CA VAL A 147 -0.95 3.81 9.92
C VAL A 147 0.11 4.43 10.84
N ILE A 148 1.19 4.99 10.27
CA ILE A 148 2.22 5.70 11.06
C ILE A 148 1.60 6.89 11.80
N VAL A 149 0.87 7.75 11.10
CA VAL A 149 0.21 8.93 11.69
C VAL A 149 -0.79 8.52 12.79
N GLN A 150 -1.57 7.46 12.57
CA GLN A 150 -2.50 6.92 13.56
C GLN A 150 -1.77 6.34 14.78
N ALA A 151 -0.66 5.63 14.58
CA ALA A 151 0.17 5.08 15.65
C ALA A 151 0.78 6.19 16.53
N GLU A 152 1.25 7.27 15.92
CA GLU A 152 1.78 8.44 16.63
C GLU A 152 0.71 9.14 17.48
N LYS A 153 -0.49 9.32 16.91
CA LYS A 153 -1.64 9.88 17.64
C LYS A 153 -2.04 8.99 18.81
N PHE A 154 -2.16 7.68 18.59
CA PHE A 154 -2.47 6.71 19.64
C PHE A 154 -1.43 6.77 20.77
N THR A 155 -0.14 6.80 20.43
CA THR A 155 0.95 6.89 21.42
C THR A 155 0.90 8.20 22.21
N THR A 156 0.59 9.31 21.56
CA THR A 156 0.44 10.63 22.21
C THR A 156 -0.72 10.63 23.20
N THR A 157 -1.87 10.09 22.81
CA THR A 157 -3.05 9.93 23.68
C THR A 157 -2.80 8.95 24.81
N ALA A 158 -2.10 7.84 24.56
CA ALA A 158 -1.76 6.83 25.56
C ALA A 158 -0.78 7.35 26.62
N LYS A 159 0.20 8.20 26.26
CA LYS A 159 1.07 8.88 27.23
C LYS A 159 0.32 9.79 28.20
N GLY A 160 -0.88 10.25 27.83
CA GLY A 160 -1.76 11.05 28.67
C GLY A 160 -2.79 10.24 29.49
N SER A 161 -2.84 8.91 29.36
CA SER A 161 -3.90 8.06 29.96
C SER A 161 -3.36 6.75 30.57
N MET A 162 -3.75 6.48 31.81
CA MET A 162 -3.37 5.26 32.56
C MET A 162 -3.87 3.96 31.90
N SER A 163 -4.98 4.02 31.14
CA SER A 163 -5.53 2.89 30.38
C SER A 163 -4.70 2.53 29.14
N GLY A 164 -4.04 3.52 28.51
CA GLY A 164 -3.12 3.29 27.39
C GLY A 164 -1.86 2.53 27.82
N LEU A 165 -1.44 2.73 29.07
CA LEU A 165 -0.28 2.06 29.65
C LEU A 165 -0.52 0.57 29.95
N SER A 166 -1.75 0.18 30.36
CA SER A 166 -2.14 -1.23 30.54
C SER A 166 -2.28 -2.00 29.22
N GLY A 167 -2.84 -1.37 28.17
CA GLY A 167 -2.88 -1.97 26.83
C GLY A 167 -1.47 -2.21 26.24
N LEU A 168 -0.51 -1.35 26.59
CA LEU A 168 0.91 -1.50 26.22
C LEU A 168 1.56 -2.70 26.93
N THR A 169 1.20 -2.97 28.19
CA THR A 169 1.83 -4.03 29.01
C THR A 169 1.34 -5.43 28.64
N SER A 170 0.06 -5.61 28.28
CA SER A 170 -0.44 -6.88 27.72
C SER A 170 0.18 -7.23 26.35
N GLY A 171 0.82 -6.28 25.68
CA GLY A 171 1.57 -6.47 24.44
C GLY A 171 3.01 -6.96 24.63
N MET A 172 3.47 -7.29 25.85
CA MET A 172 4.90 -7.55 26.12
C MET A 172 5.53 -8.74 25.36
N THR A 173 4.81 -9.80 25.00
CA THR A 173 5.37 -10.87 24.13
C THR A 173 5.40 -10.44 22.66
N LYS A 174 4.44 -9.59 22.26
CA LYS A 174 4.47 -8.82 21.01
C LYS A 174 5.50 -7.68 21.05
N LEU A 175 6.26 -7.50 22.13
CA LEU A 175 7.27 -6.45 22.27
C LEU A 175 8.57 -6.80 21.55
N LYS A 176 8.92 -8.09 21.38
CA LYS A 176 10.11 -8.46 20.59
C LYS A 176 9.86 -8.21 19.10
N ALA A 177 8.68 -8.63 18.64
CA ALA A 177 8.17 -8.35 17.31
C ALA A 177 7.88 -6.88 17.08
N GLY A 178 7.21 -6.25 18.05
CA GLY A 178 6.95 -4.83 18.07
C GLY A 178 8.23 -4.00 18.14
N ALA A 179 9.29 -4.49 18.78
CA ALA A 179 10.61 -3.83 18.79
C ALA A 179 11.33 -4.02 17.46
N PHE A 180 11.25 -5.19 16.82
CA PHE A 180 11.78 -5.40 15.48
C PHE A 180 11.06 -4.51 14.47
N VAL A 181 9.73 -4.54 14.45
CA VAL A 181 8.91 -3.66 13.62
C VAL A 181 9.19 -2.21 13.98
N ALA A 182 9.14 -1.76 15.23
CA ALA A 182 9.42 -0.36 15.58
C ALA A 182 10.83 0.11 15.20
N LYS A 183 11.84 -0.77 15.27
CA LYS A 183 13.22 -0.46 14.88
C LYS A 183 13.40 -0.43 13.36
N SER A 184 12.74 -1.35 12.66
CA SER A 184 12.86 -1.51 11.20
C SER A 184 11.87 -0.62 10.44
N THR A 185 10.75 -0.22 11.04
CA THR A 185 9.65 0.53 10.40
C THR A 185 10.10 1.86 9.82
N PRO A 186 10.89 2.70 10.50
CA PRO A 186 11.35 3.96 9.92
C PRO A 186 12.17 3.74 8.64
N SER A 187 13.09 2.77 8.67
CA SER A 187 13.92 2.42 7.52
C SER A 187 13.11 1.74 6.41
N TYR A 188 12.23 0.81 6.78
CA TYR A 188 11.33 0.10 5.89
C TYR A 188 10.39 1.06 5.16
N SER A 189 9.72 1.94 5.90
CA SER A 189 8.77 2.91 5.33
C SER A 189 9.49 3.88 4.40
N LYS A 190 10.66 4.36 4.81
CA LYS A 190 11.50 5.21 3.95
C LYS A 190 11.90 4.49 2.66
N ASN A 191 12.39 3.26 2.77
CA ASN A 191 12.77 2.44 1.62
C ASN A 191 11.56 2.19 0.71
N LEU A 192 10.41 1.84 1.27
CA LEU A 192 9.15 1.64 0.57
C LEU A 192 8.74 2.88 -0.22
N PHE A 193 8.79 4.06 0.41
CA PHE A 193 8.49 5.33 -0.22
C PHE A 193 9.49 5.64 -1.34
N ASP A 194 10.78 5.44 -1.10
CA ASP A 194 11.82 5.63 -2.13
C ASP A 194 11.65 4.69 -3.33
N VAL A 195 11.34 3.41 -3.11
CA VAL A 195 11.01 2.45 -4.17
C VAL A 195 9.79 2.95 -4.94
N PHE A 196 8.74 3.41 -4.26
CA PHE A 196 7.56 3.96 -4.92
C PHE A 196 7.89 5.19 -5.77
N ARG A 197 8.65 6.16 -5.24
CA ARG A 197 9.09 7.34 -6.01
C ARG A 197 9.88 6.93 -7.24
N LYS A 198 10.84 6.00 -7.09
CA LYS A 198 11.63 5.47 -8.21
C LYS A 198 10.76 4.75 -9.23
N THR A 199 9.82 3.93 -8.78
CA THR A 199 8.85 3.22 -9.63
C THR A 199 8.04 4.22 -10.46
N MET A 200 7.56 5.30 -9.85
CA MET A 200 6.85 6.38 -10.53
C MET A 200 7.72 7.09 -11.56
N THR A 201 8.96 7.43 -11.22
CA THR A 201 9.91 8.06 -12.15
C THR A 201 10.21 7.16 -13.35
N ILE A 202 10.48 5.87 -13.11
CA ILE A 202 10.73 4.89 -14.18
C ILE A 202 9.49 4.73 -15.06
N SER A 203 8.30 4.69 -14.46
CA SER A 203 7.02 4.63 -15.17
C SER A 203 6.86 5.82 -16.12
N GLN A 204 7.05 7.04 -15.60
CA GLN A 204 6.94 8.28 -16.38
C GLN A 204 7.96 8.32 -17.53
N ASN A 205 9.22 7.99 -17.23
CA ASN A 205 10.31 7.97 -18.22
C ASN A 205 10.08 6.93 -19.33
N ASN A 206 9.33 5.86 -19.03
CA ASN A 206 9.01 4.79 -19.98
C ASN A 206 7.62 4.93 -20.63
N GLY A 207 6.90 6.02 -20.36
CA GLY A 207 5.57 6.27 -20.92
C GLY A 207 4.48 5.34 -20.40
N VAL A 208 4.67 4.75 -19.21
CA VAL A 208 3.64 3.98 -18.52
C VAL A 208 2.56 4.94 -18.02
N LYS A 209 1.30 4.61 -18.26
CA LYS A 209 0.18 5.44 -17.80
C LYS A 209 0.10 5.39 -16.28
N VAL A 210 0.45 6.50 -15.65
CA VAL A 210 0.36 6.67 -14.19
C VAL A 210 -1.08 6.99 -13.80
N PRO A 211 -1.73 6.20 -12.92
CA PRO A 211 -3.06 6.52 -12.43
C PRO A 211 -3.02 7.72 -11.48
N SER A 212 -4.10 8.50 -11.44
CA SER A 212 -4.21 9.70 -10.59
C SER A 212 -3.96 9.40 -9.11
N ASP A 213 -4.43 8.26 -8.62
CA ASP A 213 -4.25 7.81 -7.23
C ASP A 213 -2.76 7.67 -6.86
N ALA A 214 -1.91 7.23 -7.80
CA ALA A 214 -0.46 7.12 -7.59
C ALA A 214 0.23 8.48 -7.56
N THR A 215 -0.21 9.42 -8.40
CA THR A 215 0.30 10.80 -8.37
C THR A 215 -0.08 11.49 -7.05
N GLN A 216 -1.31 11.27 -6.57
CA GLN A 216 -1.76 11.80 -5.28
C GLN A 216 -0.98 11.19 -4.11
N ALA A 217 -0.75 9.87 -4.15
CA ALA A 217 0.09 9.20 -3.16
C ALA A 217 1.49 9.80 -3.08
N LEU A 218 2.10 10.13 -4.23
CA LEU A 218 3.43 10.73 -4.27
C LEU A 218 3.47 12.12 -3.62
N GLY A 219 2.47 12.97 -3.86
CA GLY A 219 2.37 14.29 -3.24
C GLY A 219 2.01 14.26 -1.75
N GLY A 220 1.40 13.18 -1.26
CA GLY A 220 1.14 12.97 0.17
C GLY A 220 2.37 12.52 0.98
N LEU A 221 3.51 12.28 0.33
CA LEU A 221 4.77 11.84 0.95
C LEU A 221 5.80 12.98 1.10
N GLU A 222 5.43 14.21 0.73
CA GLU A 222 6.27 15.42 0.82
C GLU A 222 6.05 16.21 2.12
#